data_AF-A0AAV9JMQ9-F1
#
_entry.id   AF-A0AAV9JMQ9-F1
#
_cell.length_a   1.000
_cell.length_b   1.000
_cell.length_c   1.000
_cell.angle_alpha   90.00
_cell.angle_beta   90.00
_cell.angle_gamma   90.00
#
_symmetry.space_group_name_H-M   'P 1'
#
loop_
_entity.id
_entity.type
_entity.pdbx_description
1 polymer ?
#
loop_
_entity_poly.entity_id
_entity_poly.type
_entity_poly.pdbx_seq_one_letter_code
_entity_poly.pdbx_strand_id
1 'polypeptide(L)'
;MTGRGDGKLLRPDSNPSVTIGLSLSTSPSTLSASSEEPFNIVVTARILSSPHPERPVTLWTHLSPLHALNTRAFENIKCITDKAKHIEIWPRSWPQYRWDSEDVPHDEDFVTIPPRDQGTFSVRHQVPPDALRGAKVEQGERYRVKLTDKCLGTCWWTFGARDELDGVRLRAWRSSEAEAEEERALDADPELREELERERRDKYGERPVTSGENSGMLAMVPEAGEVEFEVV
;
A
#
# COMPACT_ATOMS: atom_id res chain seq x y z
N MET A 1 16.99 -21.60 11.57
CA MET A 1 16.94 -20.13 11.81
C MET A 1 15.72 -19.57 11.10
N THR A 2 14.61 -19.35 11.81
CA THR A 2 13.45 -18.63 11.27
C THR A 2 13.73 -17.14 11.48
N GLY A 3 14.35 -16.49 10.50
CA GLY A 3 14.50 -15.04 10.49
C GLY A 3 13.11 -14.41 10.50
N ARG A 4 12.63 -14.05 11.70
CA ARG A 4 11.53 -13.11 11.83
C ARG A 4 12.11 -11.80 11.36
N GLY A 5 11.91 -11.47 10.08
CA GLY A 5 12.25 -10.15 9.57
C GLY A 5 11.59 -9.08 10.44
N ASP A 6 12.21 -7.91 10.51
CA ASP A 6 11.70 -6.75 11.25
C ASP A 6 10.41 -6.24 10.60
N GLY A 7 9.31 -6.95 10.85
CA GLY A 7 7.98 -6.61 10.38
C GLY A 7 7.49 -5.36 11.08
N LYS A 8 7.87 -4.18 10.58
CA LYS A 8 7.28 -2.91 11.02
C LYS A 8 5.93 -2.74 10.35
N LEU A 9 4.87 -2.80 11.14
CA LEU A 9 3.58 -2.30 10.69
C LEU A 9 3.74 -0.80 10.41
N LEU A 10 3.48 -0.38 9.18
CA LEU A 10 3.43 1.03 8.81
C LEU A 10 2.35 1.69 9.68
N ARG A 11 2.77 2.61 10.54
CA ARG A 11 1.89 3.40 11.39
C ARG A 11 2.16 4.87 11.09
N PRO A 12 1.11 5.66 10.82
CA PRO A 12 1.27 7.10 10.72
C PRO A 12 1.64 7.68 12.09
N ASP A 13 2.22 8.87 12.06
CA ASP A 13 2.40 9.70 13.25
C ASP A 13 1.04 10.06 13.86
N SER A 14 1.03 10.45 15.12
CA SER A 14 -0.20 10.89 15.81
C SER A 14 -0.84 12.14 15.19
N ASN A 15 -0.09 12.87 14.36
CA ASN A 15 -0.55 14.07 13.67
C ASN A 15 -0.01 14.09 12.22
N PRO A 16 -0.59 13.27 11.32
CA PRO A 16 -0.12 13.17 9.95
C PRO A 16 -0.42 14.48 9.21
N SER A 17 0.52 14.93 8.37
CA SER A 17 0.33 16.14 7.55
C SER A 17 -0.58 15.87 6.35
N VAL A 18 -0.60 14.65 5.85
CA VAL A 18 -1.46 14.21 4.74
C VAL A 18 -2.36 13.08 5.23
N THR A 19 -3.65 13.17 4.92
CA THR A 19 -4.61 12.12 5.21
C THR A 19 -5.34 11.71 3.93
N ILE A 20 -5.22 10.43 3.57
CA ILE A 20 -5.92 9.79 2.47
C ILE A 20 -7.12 9.02 3.03
N GLY A 21 -8.31 9.33 2.56
CA GLY A 21 -9.54 8.62 2.86
C GLY A 21 -9.69 7.40 1.96
N LEU A 22 -10.06 6.26 2.54
CA LEU A 22 -10.31 5.01 1.85
C LEU A 22 -11.76 4.59 1.98
N SER A 23 -12.38 4.22 0.87
CA SER A 23 -13.74 3.70 0.82
C SER A 23 -13.78 2.37 0.07
N LEU A 24 -14.59 1.44 0.57
CA LEU A 24 -14.84 0.16 -0.09
C LEU A 24 -16.16 0.18 -0.86
N SER A 25 -16.16 -0.48 -2.02
CA SER A 25 -17.36 -0.86 -2.74
C SER A 25 -17.16 -2.20 -3.43
N THR A 26 -18.18 -2.73 -4.09
CA THR A 26 -18.13 -3.99 -4.84
C THR A 26 -18.53 -3.76 -6.30
N SER A 27 -17.94 -4.54 -7.20
CA SER A 27 -18.29 -4.51 -8.63
C SER A 27 -18.23 -5.92 -9.21
N PRO A 28 -19.37 -6.55 -9.54
CA PRO A 28 -20.75 -6.07 -9.33
C PRO A 28 -21.15 -5.91 -7.84
N SER A 29 -22.30 -5.28 -7.58
CA SER A 29 -22.80 -5.06 -6.19
C SER A 29 -23.29 -6.34 -5.51
N THR A 30 -23.58 -7.38 -6.28
CA THR A 30 -24.00 -8.71 -5.82
C THR A 30 -23.09 -9.78 -6.44
N LEU A 31 -22.88 -10.88 -5.74
CA LEU A 31 -22.12 -12.02 -6.25
C LEU A 31 -23.09 -13.04 -6.83
N SER A 32 -23.05 -13.28 -8.14
CA SER A 32 -23.89 -14.34 -8.71
C SER A 32 -23.20 -15.70 -8.58
N ALA A 33 -23.88 -16.67 -7.96
CA ALA A 33 -23.31 -18.02 -7.76
C ALA A 33 -23.10 -18.79 -9.09
N SER A 34 -23.81 -18.39 -10.14
CA SER A 34 -23.78 -19.01 -11.47
C SER A 34 -23.00 -18.21 -12.51
N SER A 35 -22.51 -17.02 -12.18
CA SER A 35 -21.81 -16.16 -13.14
C SER A 35 -20.32 -16.51 -13.23
N GLU A 36 -19.77 -16.43 -14.44
CA GLU A 36 -18.33 -16.50 -14.69
C GLU A 36 -17.66 -15.12 -14.53
N GLU A 37 -18.44 -14.05 -14.36
CA GLU A 37 -17.90 -12.71 -14.22
C GLU A 37 -17.10 -12.55 -12.91
N PRO A 38 -15.96 -11.86 -12.95
CA PRO A 38 -15.15 -11.64 -11.77
C PRO A 38 -15.87 -10.72 -10.78
N PHE A 39 -15.96 -11.16 -9.53
CA PHE A 39 -16.42 -10.32 -8.43
C PHE A 39 -15.24 -9.54 -7.84
N ASN A 40 -15.35 -8.21 -7.84
CA ASN A 40 -14.28 -7.32 -7.41
C ASN A 40 -14.65 -6.55 -6.16
N ILE A 41 -13.68 -6.38 -5.27
CA ILE A 41 -13.69 -5.36 -4.23
C ILE A 41 -13.00 -4.14 -4.82
N VAL A 42 -13.68 -3.00 -4.79
CA VAL A 42 -13.16 -1.73 -5.29
C VAL A 42 -12.71 -0.90 -4.10
N VAL A 43 -11.44 -0.48 -4.12
CA VAL A 43 -10.88 0.43 -3.12
C VAL A 43 -10.73 1.79 -3.77
N THR A 44 -11.41 2.77 -3.20
CA THR A 44 -11.35 4.16 -3.66
C THR A 44 -10.56 4.99 -2.66
N ALA A 45 -9.61 5.77 -3.17
CA ALA A 45 -8.77 6.67 -2.39
C ALA A 45 -8.98 8.13 -2.80
N ARG A 46 -9.02 9.03 -1.82
CA ARG A 46 -9.08 10.48 -2.02
C ARG A 46 -8.31 11.24 -0.94
N ILE A 47 -7.84 12.44 -1.24
CA ILE A 47 -7.18 13.30 -0.25
C ILE A 47 -8.24 13.96 0.64
N LEU A 48 -8.15 13.78 1.96
CA LEU A 48 -9.00 14.45 2.95
C LEU A 48 -8.36 15.73 3.48
N SER A 49 -7.05 15.65 3.76
CA SER A 49 -6.25 16.75 4.27
C SER A 49 -4.86 16.70 3.66
N SER A 50 -4.32 17.87 3.31
CA SER A 50 -2.99 18.06 2.75
C SER A 50 -2.59 19.52 2.95
N PRO A 51 -1.31 19.83 3.23
CA PRO A 51 -0.79 21.20 3.19
C PRO A 51 -0.77 21.78 1.76
N HIS A 52 -0.87 20.91 0.75
CA HIS A 52 -0.91 21.24 -0.68
C HIS A 52 -2.17 20.63 -1.32
N PRO A 53 -3.37 21.16 -1.05
CA PRO A 53 -4.63 20.57 -1.53
C PRO A 53 -4.75 20.54 -3.06
N GLU A 54 -4.07 21.45 -3.75
CA GLU A 54 -4.03 21.57 -5.21
C GLU A 54 -3.08 20.57 -5.89
N ARG A 55 -2.22 19.89 -5.12
CA ARG A 55 -1.25 18.93 -5.66
C ARG A 55 -1.72 17.49 -5.50
N PRO A 56 -1.46 16.63 -6.49
CA PRO A 56 -1.69 15.20 -6.33
C PRO A 56 -0.68 14.60 -5.35
N VAL A 57 -1.00 13.40 -4.85
CA VAL A 57 -0.11 12.60 -4.01
C VAL A 57 0.22 11.31 -4.75
N THR A 58 1.49 11.08 -5.02
CA THR A 58 1.96 9.79 -5.55
C THR A 58 2.53 8.96 -4.42
N LEU A 59 2.08 7.72 -4.30
CA LEU A 59 2.54 6.81 -3.26
C LEU A 59 2.81 5.42 -3.81
N TRP A 60 3.69 4.71 -3.13
CA TRP A 60 3.94 3.32 -3.39
C TRP A 60 2.84 2.46 -2.76
N THR A 61 2.21 1.58 -3.54
CA THR A 61 1.06 0.82 -3.06
C THR A 61 1.42 -0.42 -2.26
N HIS A 62 2.66 -0.88 -2.29
CA HIS A 62 3.07 -2.15 -1.68
C HIS A 62 2.59 -2.29 -0.23
N LEU A 63 1.95 -3.42 0.06
CA LEU A 63 1.30 -3.77 1.35
C LEU A 63 0.11 -2.91 1.77
N SER A 64 -0.21 -1.84 1.04
CA SER A 64 -1.40 -1.03 1.26
C SER A 64 -2.65 -1.69 0.65
N PRO A 65 -3.86 -1.28 1.04
CA PRO A 65 -5.09 -1.76 0.41
C PRO A 65 -5.21 -1.37 -1.08
N LEU A 66 -4.33 -0.51 -1.59
CA LEU A 66 -4.33 -0.11 -3.00
C LEU A 66 -3.57 -1.10 -3.91
N HIS A 67 -2.80 -2.03 -3.34
CA HIS A 67 -2.02 -3.00 -4.11
C HIS A 67 -2.78 -4.30 -4.36
N ALA A 68 -3.28 -4.96 -3.30
CA ALA A 68 -3.95 -6.25 -3.42
C ALA A 68 -4.87 -6.57 -2.23
N LEU A 69 -5.82 -7.50 -2.44
CA LEU A 69 -6.71 -8.01 -1.38
C LEU A 69 -6.01 -8.86 -0.34
N ASN A 70 -4.92 -9.53 -0.71
CA ASN A 70 -4.16 -10.39 0.20
C ASN A 70 -3.17 -9.61 1.08
N THR A 71 -3.41 -8.32 1.27
CA THR A 71 -2.66 -7.51 2.23
C THR A 71 -3.27 -7.67 3.62
N ARG A 72 -2.53 -7.23 4.65
CA ARG A 72 -3.08 -7.20 6.02
C ARG A 72 -4.03 -6.04 6.25
N ALA A 73 -4.27 -5.21 5.24
CA ALA A 73 -5.23 -4.12 5.28
C ALA A 73 -6.69 -4.60 5.26
N PHE A 74 -6.95 -5.87 4.90
CA PHE A 74 -8.29 -6.46 4.87
C PHE A 74 -8.44 -7.57 5.91
N GLU A 75 -9.59 -7.68 6.56
CA GLU A 75 -9.99 -8.92 7.23
C GLU A 75 -10.41 -9.99 6.20
N ASN A 76 -10.51 -11.25 6.64
CA ASN A 76 -11.27 -12.25 5.86
C ASN A 76 -12.71 -11.74 5.62
N ILE A 77 -13.28 -12.07 4.46
CA ILE A 77 -14.65 -11.67 4.13
C ILE A 77 -15.61 -12.58 4.91
N LYS A 78 -16.31 -12.02 5.91
CA LYS A 78 -17.12 -12.80 6.84
C LYS A 78 -18.54 -12.94 6.34
N CYS A 79 -19.09 -14.15 6.42
CA CYS A 79 -20.51 -14.36 6.20
C CYS A 79 -21.30 -13.83 7.42
N ILE A 80 -22.30 -13.00 7.16
CA ILE A 80 -23.16 -12.36 8.16
C ILE A 80 -24.31 -13.31 8.54
N THR A 81 -24.81 -14.07 7.56
CA THR A 81 -25.91 -15.04 7.75
C THR A 81 -25.44 -16.29 8.49
N ASP A 82 -24.24 -16.79 8.20
CA ASP A 82 -23.60 -17.89 8.92
C ASP A 82 -22.22 -17.47 9.44
N LYS A 83 -22.11 -17.22 10.74
CA LYS A 83 -20.88 -16.74 11.39
C LYS A 83 -19.71 -17.74 11.33
N ALA A 84 -19.96 -19.01 11.01
CA ALA A 84 -18.91 -20.00 10.84
C ALA A 84 -18.22 -19.91 9.46
N LYS A 85 -18.91 -19.35 8.45
CA LYS A 85 -18.41 -19.22 7.09
C LYS A 85 -17.63 -17.91 6.88
N HIS A 86 -16.56 -18.00 6.10
CA HIS A 86 -15.83 -16.85 5.59
C HIS A 86 -15.07 -17.20 4.31
N ILE A 87 -14.77 -16.19 3.50
CA ILE A 87 -13.86 -16.30 2.35
C ILE A 87 -12.47 -15.90 2.83
N GLU A 88 -11.52 -16.83 2.77
CA GLU A 88 -10.13 -16.61 3.17
C GLU A 88 -9.42 -15.75 2.12
N ILE A 89 -9.11 -14.50 2.46
CA ILE A 89 -8.28 -13.59 1.65
C ILE A 89 -7.02 -13.14 2.38
N TRP A 90 -6.89 -13.45 3.66
CA TRP A 90 -5.77 -13.04 4.49
C TRP A 90 -4.42 -13.64 4.02
N PRO A 91 -3.30 -12.88 4.03
CA PRO A 91 -2.00 -13.43 3.65
C PRO A 91 -1.51 -14.50 4.63
N ARG A 92 -1.06 -15.64 4.10
CA ARG A 92 -0.50 -16.75 4.90
C ARG A 92 0.86 -16.42 5.53
N SER A 93 1.61 -15.46 4.97
CA SER A 93 2.94 -15.06 5.45
C SER A 93 2.97 -13.60 5.91
N TRP A 94 3.97 -13.26 6.72
CA TRP A 94 4.34 -11.85 6.91
C TRP A 94 5.08 -11.37 5.67
N PRO A 95 4.83 -10.13 5.21
CA PRO A 95 5.64 -9.57 4.14
C PRO A 95 7.10 -9.55 4.58
N GLN A 96 7.96 -10.17 3.77
CA GLN A 96 9.39 -10.12 4.00
C GLN A 96 9.91 -8.87 3.29
N TYR A 97 10.42 -7.92 4.07
CA TYR A 97 11.15 -6.76 3.56
C TYR A 97 12.49 -7.26 3.03
N ARG A 98 12.54 -7.66 1.75
CA ARG A 98 13.77 -8.04 1.05
C ARG A 98 14.08 -7.09 -0.10
N TRP A 99 13.72 -5.82 0.04
CA TRP A 99 14.06 -4.82 -0.97
C TRP A 99 15.27 -4.03 -0.53
N ASP A 100 16.04 -3.62 -1.53
CA ASP A 100 17.21 -2.81 -1.35
C ASP A 100 16.78 -1.40 -0.97
N SER A 101 17.05 -1.00 0.28
CA SER A 101 16.63 0.32 0.76
C SER A 101 17.24 1.50 -0.02
N GLU A 102 18.28 1.23 -0.82
CA GLU A 102 18.97 2.19 -1.66
C GLU A 102 18.32 2.37 -3.05
N ASP A 103 17.46 1.43 -3.48
CA ASP A 103 16.74 1.50 -4.75
C ASP A 103 15.39 0.77 -4.64
N VAL A 104 14.34 1.54 -4.36
CA VAL A 104 12.96 1.09 -4.46
C VAL A 104 12.67 0.87 -5.94
N PRO A 105 12.25 -0.35 -6.36
CA PRO A 105 12.21 -0.66 -7.77
C PRO A 105 11.28 0.29 -8.53
N HIS A 106 11.81 0.87 -9.60
CA HIS A 106 11.06 1.81 -10.45
C HIS A 106 9.83 1.13 -11.11
N ASP A 107 9.89 -0.20 -11.28
CA ASP A 107 8.84 -1.04 -11.87
C ASP A 107 7.73 -1.44 -10.87
N GLU A 108 7.78 -0.97 -9.62
CA GLU A 108 6.72 -1.25 -8.65
C GLU A 108 5.43 -0.45 -8.90
N ASP A 109 4.33 -0.90 -8.28
CA ASP A 109 3.01 -0.29 -8.40
C ASP A 109 2.92 1.01 -7.60
N PHE A 110 3.21 2.14 -8.25
CA PHE A 110 2.91 3.47 -7.74
C PHE A 110 1.54 3.94 -8.24
N VAL A 111 0.84 4.69 -7.41
CA VAL A 111 -0.43 5.33 -7.79
C VAL A 111 -0.40 6.80 -7.46
N THR A 112 -1.01 7.59 -8.34
CA THR A 112 -1.22 9.02 -8.13
C THR A 112 -2.68 9.25 -7.75
N ILE A 113 -2.90 9.73 -6.54
CA ILE A 113 -4.21 10.18 -6.06
C ILE A 113 -4.38 11.64 -6.51
N PRO A 114 -5.47 11.97 -7.23
CA PRO A 114 -5.73 13.33 -7.70
C PRO A 114 -5.75 14.36 -6.57
N PRO A 115 -5.56 15.66 -6.88
CA PRO A 115 -5.70 16.73 -5.91
C PRO A 115 -7.04 16.70 -5.19
N ARG A 116 -7.07 17.31 -4.01
CA ARG A 116 -8.29 17.39 -3.20
C ARG A 116 -9.41 18.05 -4.01
N ASP A 117 -10.60 17.47 -3.92
CA ASP A 117 -11.82 17.92 -4.61
C ASP A 117 -11.78 17.84 -6.16
N GLN A 118 -10.73 17.24 -6.75
CA GLN A 118 -10.61 17.03 -8.20
C GLN A 118 -10.90 15.60 -8.67
N GLY A 119 -11.23 14.69 -7.75
CA GLY A 119 -11.64 13.33 -8.08
C GLY A 119 -11.17 12.30 -7.05
N THR A 120 -11.16 11.04 -7.48
CA THR A 120 -10.74 9.91 -6.66
C THR A 120 -9.93 8.93 -7.50
N PHE A 121 -8.96 8.27 -6.89
CA PHE A 121 -8.31 7.09 -7.48
C PHE A 121 -9.11 5.84 -7.08
N SER A 122 -9.25 4.85 -7.97
CA SER A 122 -9.89 3.58 -7.63
C SER A 122 -9.14 2.41 -8.23
N VAL A 123 -8.98 1.35 -7.44
CA VAL A 123 -8.42 0.06 -7.87
C VAL A 123 -9.44 -1.04 -7.66
N ARG A 124 -9.46 -2.03 -8.55
CA ARG A 124 -10.33 -3.20 -8.46
C ARG A 124 -9.50 -4.42 -8.13
N HIS A 125 -9.85 -5.08 -7.03
CA HIS A 125 -9.23 -6.33 -6.63
C HIS A 125 -10.21 -7.47 -6.81
N GLN A 126 -9.87 -8.42 -7.68
CA GLN A 126 -10.68 -9.60 -7.88
C GLN A 126 -10.62 -10.51 -6.64
N VAL A 127 -11.78 -10.93 -6.15
CA VAL A 127 -11.83 -11.98 -5.12
C VAL A 127 -11.43 -13.31 -5.78
N PRO A 128 -10.42 -14.04 -5.25
CA PRO A 128 -9.95 -15.27 -5.89
C PRO A 128 -11.08 -16.29 -6.07
N PRO A 129 -11.29 -16.83 -7.29
CA PRO A 129 -12.35 -17.81 -7.54
C PRO A 129 -12.23 -19.06 -6.67
N ASP A 130 -11.01 -19.50 -6.36
CA ASP A 130 -10.76 -20.64 -5.46
C ASP A 130 -11.17 -20.36 -4.02
N ALA A 131 -11.04 -19.12 -3.56
CA ALA A 131 -11.46 -18.74 -2.22
C ALA A 131 -13.00 -18.73 -2.11
N LEU A 132 -13.70 -18.24 -3.14
CA LEU A 132 -15.15 -18.32 -3.23
C LEU A 132 -15.66 -19.76 -3.23
N ARG A 133 -15.04 -20.64 -4.04
CA ARG A 133 -15.35 -22.07 -4.06
C ARG A 133 -15.06 -22.74 -2.72
N GLY A 134 -13.92 -22.45 -2.11
CA GLY A 134 -13.52 -22.99 -0.82
C GLY A 134 -14.48 -22.60 0.31
N ALA A 135 -15.04 -21.39 0.25
CA ALA A 135 -16.03 -20.90 1.21
C ALA A 135 -17.42 -21.53 1.04
N LYS A 136 -17.69 -22.21 -0.10
CA LYS A 136 -19.00 -22.78 -0.44
C LYS A 136 -20.13 -21.76 -0.28
N VAL A 137 -19.98 -20.64 -1.00
CA VAL A 137 -20.98 -19.56 -1.04
C VAL A 137 -22.32 -20.09 -1.57
N GLU A 138 -23.41 -19.74 -0.91
CA GLU A 138 -24.77 -20.18 -1.23
C GLU A 138 -25.68 -18.97 -1.49
N GLN A 139 -26.69 -19.15 -2.34
CA GLN A 139 -27.66 -18.10 -2.66
C GLN A 139 -28.39 -17.61 -1.41
N GLY A 140 -28.56 -16.29 -1.28
CA GLY A 140 -29.17 -15.61 -0.14
C GLY A 140 -28.22 -15.34 1.03
N GLU A 141 -26.96 -15.79 0.95
CA GLU A 141 -25.95 -15.43 1.94
C GLU A 141 -25.50 -13.98 1.77
N ARG A 142 -25.20 -13.33 2.91
CA ARG A 142 -24.65 -11.97 2.93
C ARG A 142 -23.25 -11.97 3.51
N TYR A 143 -22.36 -11.26 2.86
CA TYR A 143 -20.95 -11.20 3.22
C TYR A 143 -20.52 -9.76 3.49
N ARG A 144 -19.55 -9.59 4.40
CA ARG A 144 -18.95 -8.30 4.76
C ARG A 144 -17.47 -8.28 4.48
N VAL A 145 -17.01 -7.26 3.78
CA VAL A 145 -15.60 -6.90 3.59
C VAL A 145 -15.28 -5.73 4.51
N LYS A 146 -14.12 -5.77 5.17
CA LYS A 146 -13.71 -4.75 6.14
C LYS A 146 -12.22 -4.43 6.04
N LEU A 147 -11.90 -3.13 6.02
CA LEU A 147 -10.55 -2.64 6.25
C LEU A 147 -10.16 -2.76 7.73
N THR A 148 -8.93 -3.16 8.00
CA THR A 148 -8.34 -3.15 9.34
C THR A 148 -7.61 -1.83 9.61
N ASP A 149 -7.14 -1.64 10.83
CA ASP A 149 -6.22 -0.56 11.21
C ASP A 149 -4.74 -0.88 10.88
N LYS A 150 -4.47 -2.01 10.21
CA LYS A 150 -3.11 -2.49 9.89
C LYS A 150 -2.79 -2.18 8.44
N CYS A 151 -1.53 -1.84 8.18
CA CYS A 151 -1.04 -1.60 6.82
C CYS A 151 -1.83 -0.52 6.06
N LEU A 152 -2.39 0.45 6.78
CA LEU A 152 -3.03 1.64 6.23
C LEU A 152 -2.01 2.79 6.08
N GLY A 153 -0.94 2.52 5.34
CA GLY A 153 0.15 3.46 5.12
C GLY A 153 0.97 3.08 3.89
N THR A 154 2.08 3.77 3.70
CA THR A 154 3.02 3.51 2.60
C THR A 154 4.45 3.67 3.09
N CYS A 155 5.38 2.94 2.46
CA CYS A 155 6.81 3.08 2.73
C CYS A 155 7.43 4.27 1.96
N TRP A 156 6.74 4.81 0.96
CA TRP A 156 7.26 5.89 0.13
C TRP A 156 6.11 6.71 -0.49
N TRP A 157 6.21 8.03 -0.42
CA TRP A 157 5.26 8.93 -1.08
C TRP A 157 5.86 10.31 -1.36
N THR A 158 5.20 11.11 -2.20
CA THR A 158 5.55 12.50 -2.47
C THR A 158 4.34 13.32 -2.94
N PHE A 159 4.48 14.65 -2.92
CA PHE A 159 3.61 15.55 -3.66
C PHE A 159 4.04 15.63 -5.13
N GLY A 160 3.11 15.44 -6.04
CA GLY A 160 3.38 15.41 -7.48
C GLY A 160 2.83 14.16 -8.14
N ALA A 161 2.67 14.23 -9.46
CA ALA A 161 2.22 13.11 -10.27
C ALA A 161 3.37 12.14 -10.58
N ARG A 162 3.03 10.93 -11.04
CA ARG A 162 4.01 9.87 -11.29
C ARG A 162 5.00 10.23 -12.39
N ASP A 163 4.56 10.93 -13.43
CA ASP A 163 5.38 11.40 -14.54
C ASP A 163 6.42 12.43 -14.12
N GLU A 164 6.19 13.17 -13.03
CA GLU A 164 7.22 14.05 -12.43
C GLU A 164 8.41 13.26 -11.85
N LEU A 165 8.27 11.93 -11.68
CA LEU A 165 9.31 11.04 -11.14
C LEU A 165 10.08 10.30 -12.24
N ASP A 166 9.76 10.53 -13.52
CA ASP A 166 10.42 9.82 -14.62
C ASP A 166 11.92 10.11 -14.66
N GLY A 167 12.73 9.05 -14.62
CA GLY A 167 14.19 9.15 -14.62
C GLY A 167 14.80 9.44 -13.25
N VAL A 168 13.99 9.55 -12.19
CA VAL A 168 14.45 9.70 -10.81
C VAL A 168 14.48 8.32 -10.13
N ARG A 169 15.58 8.02 -9.42
CA ARG A 169 15.68 6.84 -8.56
C ARG A 169 14.96 7.08 -7.25
N LEU A 170 14.29 6.05 -6.77
CA LEU A 170 13.48 6.12 -5.56
C LEU A 170 14.25 5.41 -4.46
N ARG A 171 14.52 6.10 -3.36
CA ARG A 171 15.14 5.52 -2.17
C ARG A 171 14.10 5.47 -1.07
N ALA A 172 14.19 4.52 -0.16
CA ALA A 172 13.34 4.60 1.00
C ALA A 172 13.74 5.75 1.92
N TRP A 173 12.72 6.31 2.56
CA TRP A 173 12.93 7.29 3.59
C TRP A 173 13.74 6.71 4.75
N ARG A 174 14.77 7.43 5.18
CA ARG A 174 15.58 7.14 6.38
C ARG A 174 15.40 8.27 7.37
N SER A 175 15.49 7.96 8.66
CA SER A 175 15.50 9.01 9.67
C SER A 175 16.77 9.84 9.53
N SER A 176 16.66 11.14 9.86
CA SER A 176 17.80 12.06 9.86
C SER A 176 18.95 11.57 10.75
N GLU A 177 18.65 10.85 11.83
CA GLU A 177 19.67 10.24 12.71
C GLU A 177 20.47 9.15 11.99
N ALA A 178 19.80 8.29 11.22
CA ALA A 178 20.45 7.22 10.47
C ALA A 178 21.30 7.78 9.32
N GLU A 179 20.81 8.81 8.64
CA GLU A 179 21.57 9.53 7.61
C GLU A 179 22.81 10.21 8.21
N ALA A 180 22.66 10.87 9.35
CA ALA A 180 23.77 11.53 10.05
C ALA A 180 24.78 10.54 10.66
N GLU A 181 24.37 9.33 11.02
CA GLU A 181 25.28 8.27 11.45
C GLU A 181 26.08 7.71 10.27
N GLU A 182 25.43 7.45 9.14
CA GLU A 182 26.08 7.04 7.89
C GLU A 182 27.09 8.11 7.42
N GLU A 183 26.69 9.38 7.41
CA GLU A 183 27.56 10.50 7.02
C GLU A 183 28.79 10.60 7.94
N ARG A 184 28.61 10.50 9.26
CA ARG A 184 29.74 10.50 10.22
C ARG A 184 30.67 9.31 10.02
N ALA A 185 30.14 8.14 9.66
CA ALA A 185 30.95 6.96 9.38
C ALA A 185 31.76 7.14 8.08
N LEU A 186 31.18 7.76 7.06
CA LEU A 186 31.85 8.06 5.79
C LEU A 186 32.92 9.14 5.92
N ASP A 187 32.68 10.17 6.75
CA ASP A 187 33.67 11.22 7.00
C ASP A 187 34.88 10.74 7.80
N ALA A 188 34.74 9.64 8.55
CA ALA A 188 35.83 9.03 9.30
C ALA A 188 36.83 8.27 8.39
N ASP A 189 36.43 7.86 7.19
CA ASP A 189 37.25 7.11 6.25
C ASP A 189 36.96 7.52 4.78
N PRO A 190 37.76 8.45 4.22
CA PRO A 190 37.59 8.92 2.85
C PRO A 190 37.72 7.81 1.78
N GLU A 191 38.52 6.77 2.02
CA GLU A 191 38.68 5.66 1.06
C GLU A 191 37.41 4.81 1.00
N LEU A 192 36.82 4.53 2.16
CA LEU A 192 35.52 3.85 2.27
C LEU A 192 34.40 4.62 1.57
N ARG A 193 34.42 5.96 1.66
CA ARG A 193 33.47 6.82 0.96
C ARG A 193 33.59 6.69 -0.56
N GLU A 194 34.81 6.77 -1.10
CA GLU A 194 35.02 6.61 -2.54
C GLU A 194 34.63 5.20 -3.04
N GLU A 195 34.89 4.16 -2.25
CA GLU A 195 34.50 2.78 -2.57
C GLU A 195 32.97 2.63 -2.63
N LEU A 196 32.25 3.12 -1.62
CA LEU A 196 30.78 3.06 -1.57
C LEU A 196 30.12 3.90 -2.65
N GLU A 197 30.66 5.09 -2.96
CA GLU A 197 30.16 5.90 -4.07
C GLU A 197 30.36 5.21 -5.42
N ARG A 198 31.49 4.50 -5.60
CA ARG A 198 31.76 3.70 -6.81
C ARG A 198 30.81 2.51 -6.91
N GLU A 199 30.66 1.73 -5.84
CA GLU A 199 29.74 0.59 -5.81
C GLU A 199 28.30 1.03 -6.11
N ARG A 200 27.85 2.15 -5.52
CA ARG A 200 26.54 2.74 -5.80
C ARG A 200 26.40 3.16 -7.26
N ARG A 201 27.43 3.80 -7.84
CA ARG A 201 27.40 4.23 -9.25
C ARG A 201 27.37 3.02 -10.18
N ASP A 202 28.16 1.99 -9.91
CA ASP A 202 28.22 0.76 -10.71
C ASP A 202 26.90 -0.01 -10.63
N LYS A 203 26.28 -0.05 -9.45
CA LYS A 203 25.03 -0.79 -9.21
C LYS A 203 23.79 -0.08 -9.72
N TYR A 204 23.68 1.24 -9.54
CA TYR A 204 22.44 1.99 -9.76
C TYR A 204 22.55 3.12 -10.81
N GLY A 205 23.76 3.45 -11.27
CA GLY A 205 24.00 4.55 -12.23
C GLY A 205 23.96 5.96 -11.61
N GLU A 206 24.02 6.97 -12.48
CA GLU A 206 24.14 8.40 -12.11
C GLU A 206 22.82 9.17 -12.05
N ARG A 207 21.68 8.47 -12.04
CA ARG A 207 20.36 9.13 -12.00
C ARG A 207 20.15 9.88 -10.68
N PRO A 208 19.42 11.03 -10.70
CA PRO A 208 19.04 11.73 -9.47
C PRO A 208 18.22 10.82 -8.55
N VAL A 209 18.31 11.03 -7.24
CA VAL A 209 17.64 10.20 -6.22
C VAL A 209 16.68 11.06 -5.41
N THR A 210 15.51 10.51 -5.08
CA THR A 210 14.59 11.07 -4.08
C THR A 210 14.25 10.02 -3.04
N SER A 211 14.26 10.42 -1.76
CA SER A 211 13.77 9.59 -0.65
C SER A 211 12.26 9.70 -0.43
N GLY A 212 11.59 10.54 -1.22
CA GLY A 212 10.21 10.94 -0.98
C GLY A 212 10.07 11.73 0.33
N GLU A 213 8.87 11.73 0.87
CA GLU A 213 8.52 12.36 2.13
C GLU A 213 8.56 11.34 3.29
N ASN A 214 8.60 11.85 4.53
CA ASN A 214 8.53 10.98 5.71
C ASN A 214 7.24 10.14 5.68
N SER A 215 7.39 8.82 5.71
CA SER A 215 6.27 7.87 5.69
C SER A 215 5.30 8.04 6.87
N GLY A 216 5.77 8.50 8.03
CA GLY A 216 4.93 8.80 9.20
C GLY A 216 3.95 9.97 8.96
N MET A 217 4.25 10.86 8.03
CA MET A 217 3.43 12.05 7.76
C MET A 217 2.20 11.78 6.89
N LEU A 218 2.09 10.60 6.27
CA LEU A 218 0.93 10.19 5.49
C LEU A 218 0.14 9.10 6.23
N ALA A 219 -1.14 9.37 6.50
CA ALA A 219 -2.08 8.39 7.01
C ALA A 219 -3.09 7.99 5.94
N MET A 220 -3.37 6.69 5.83
CA MET A 220 -4.59 6.24 5.18
C MET A 220 -5.64 5.90 6.24
N VAL A 221 -6.87 6.38 6.08
CA VAL A 221 -7.94 6.19 7.06
C VAL A 221 -9.20 5.68 6.37
N PRO A 222 -9.93 4.72 6.97
CA PRO A 222 -11.20 4.29 6.41
C PRO A 222 -12.28 5.36 6.60
N GLU A 223 -12.89 5.81 5.50
CA GLU A 223 -14.10 6.65 5.52
C GLU A 223 -15.36 5.77 5.47
N ALA A 224 -15.38 4.85 4.51
CA ALA A 224 -16.36 3.78 4.39
C ALA A 224 -15.61 2.45 4.35
N GLY A 225 -15.03 2.09 5.50
CA GLY A 225 -14.14 0.94 5.65
C GLY A 225 -14.81 -0.43 5.61
N GLU A 226 -16.13 -0.49 5.40
CA GLU A 226 -16.90 -1.73 5.35
C GLU A 226 -17.87 -1.69 4.17
N VAL A 227 -18.02 -2.80 3.47
CA VAL A 227 -19.04 -2.99 2.43
C VAL A 227 -19.65 -4.39 2.57
N GLU A 228 -20.95 -4.48 2.31
CA GLU A 228 -21.69 -5.73 2.31
C GLU A 228 -22.18 -6.07 0.90
N PHE A 229 -22.24 -7.36 0.59
CA PHE A 229 -22.83 -7.87 -0.65
C PHE A 229 -23.63 -9.15 -0.39
N GLU A 230 -24.59 -9.41 -1.27
CA GLU A 230 -25.44 -10.59 -1.25
C GLU A 230 -25.05 -11.54 -2.38
N VAL A 231 -25.21 -12.85 -2.13
CA VAL A 231 -25.07 -13.89 -3.15
C VAL A 231 -26.42 -14.14 -3.81
N VAL A 232 -26.50 -13.95 -5.13
CA VAL A 232 -27.74 -14.07 -5.93
C VAL A 232 -27.74 -15.22 -6.92
#